data_AF-A0A3D6CBN5-F1
#
_entry.id   AF-A0A3D6CBN5-F1
#
_cell.length_a   1.000
_cell.length_b   1.000
_cell.length_c   1.000
_cell.angle_alpha   90.00
_cell.angle_beta   90.00
_cell.angle_gamma   90.00
#
_symmetry.space_group_name_H-M   'P 1'
#
loop_
_entity.id
_entity.type
_entity.pdbx_description
1 polymer ?
#
loop_
_entity_poly.entity_id
_entity_poly.type
_entity_poly.pdbx_seq_one_letter_code
_entity_poly.pdbx_strand_id
1 'polypeptide(L)'
;MTGTFKANNPINHFLLLMYGLVLHIPFLWHPVEPTTAATDGYFYRYLIHWIEPAGTAFPWLFSIIAFVLIYLQAIGINNLVNRQKMLPKPNYLPAMSYLLITATLPEWRVLSAPLIMATFLVWILSQLSRLYNHPNGRSIVFNIGMALGTATLFYFPGLAFILLVVVGLSITRPFKLTEWITAFLGMLAPAYFYAAWIFLTDQWQDFELPSVRFVSS
;
A
#
# COMPACT_ATOMS: atom_id res chain seq x y z
N MET A 1 6.88 -28.08 -10.96
CA MET A 1 5.61 -27.79 -10.23
C MET A 1 5.00 -26.42 -10.54
N THR A 2 5.33 -25.75 -11.66
CA THR A 2 4.71 -24.45 -12.04
C THR A 2 3.36 -24.60 -12.78
N GLY A 3 2.95 -25.84 -13.08
CA GLY A 3 1.73 -26.12 -13.86
C GLY A 3 0.43 -25.81 -13.12
N THR A 4 0.39 -25.98 -11.80
CA THR A 4 -0.81 -25.76 -10.98
C THR A 4 -1.23 -24.28 -10.95
N PHE A 5 -0.27 -23.38 -10.84
CA PHE A 5 -0.50 -21.92 -10.82
C PHE A 5 -0.81 -21.32 -12.20
N LYS A 6 -0.62 -22.08 -13.30
CA LYS A 6 -1.09 -21.70 -14.63
C LYS A 6 -2.60 -21.85 -14.80
N ALA A 7 -3.25 -22.67 -13.97
CA ALA A 7 -4.70 -22.76 -13.95
C ALA A 7 -5.31 -21.58 -13.17
N ASN A 8 -6.50 -21.11 -13.55
CA ASN A 8 -7.23 -20.10 -12.79
C ASN A 8 -8.26 -20.76 -11.87
N ASN A 9 -7.79 -21.49 -10.85
CA ASN A 9 -8.66 -22.19 -9.88
C ASN A 9 -8.67 -21.44 -8.54
N PRO A 10 -9.82 -21.24 -7.86
CA PRO A 10 -9.88 -20.69 -6.51
C PRO A 10 -8.94 -21.35 -5.50
N ILE A 11 -8.70 -22.66 -5.62
CA ILE A 11 -7.72 -23.43 -4.82
C ILE A 11 -6.31 -22.82 -4.89
N ASN A 12 -5.97 -22.14 -6.00
CA ASN A 12 -4.67 -21.54 -6.17
C ASN A 12 -4.44 -20.33 -5.26
N HIS A 13 -5.47 -19.67 -4.73
CA HIS A 13 -5.28 -18.69 -3.66
C HIS A 13 -4.73 -19.36 -2.40
N PHE A 14 -5.31 -20.51 -2.02
CA PHE A 14 -4.83 -21.27 -0.87
C PHE A 14 -3.42 -21.82 -1.09
N LEU A 15 -3.13 -22.38 -2.26
CA LEU A 15 -1.77 -22.83 -2.60
C LEU A 15 -0.76 -21.68 -2.61
N LEU A 16 -1.18 -20.48 -3.02
CA LEU A 16 -0.33 -19.30 -3.04
C LEU A 16 -0.06 -18.76 -1.64
N LEU A 17 -1.04 -18.84 -0.74
CA LEU A 17 -0.85 -18.57 0.68
C LEU A 17 0.18 -19.54 1.28
N MET A 18 0.01 -20.84 1.04
CA MET A 18 0.94 -21.87 1.50
C MET A 18 2.36 -21.62 0.97
N TYR A 19 2.48 -21.32 -0.32
CA TYR A 19 3.75 -20.96 -0.96
C TYR A 19 4.39 -19.73 -0.31
N GLY A 20 3.61 -18.67 -0.09
CA GLY A 20 4.09 -17.44 0.56
C GLY A 20 4.58 -17.69 1.98
N LEU A 21 3.84 -18.49 2.76
CA LEU A 21 4.23 -18.89 4.11
C LEU A 21 5.56 -19.64 4.07
N VAL A 22 5.70 -20.67 3.23
CA VAL A 22 6.95 -21.44 3.13
C VAL A 22 8.16 -20.55 2.82
N LEU A 23 8.00 -19.58 1.92
CA LEU A 23 9.07 -18.64 1.60
C LEU A 23 9.44 -17.69 2.76
N HIS A 24 8.47 -17.31 3.59
CA HIS A 24 8.66 -16.32 4.66
C HIS A 24 8.84 -16.94 6.04
N ILE A 25 8.71 -18.28 6.18
CA ILE A 25 8.90 -19.03 7.44
C ILE A 25 10.21 -18.66 8.18
N PRO A 26 11.39 -18.61 7.53
CA PRO A 26 12.63 -18.29 8.23
C PRO A 26 12.59 -16.93 8.94
N PHE A 27 11.82 -15.98 8.40
CA PHE A 27 11.69 -14.63 8.92
C PHE A 27 10.55 -14.50 9.93
N LEU A 28 9.53 -15.36 9.86
CA LEU A 28 8.52 -15.47 10.91
C LEU A 28 9.13 -15.95 12.24
N TRP A 29 10.19 -16.77 12.18
CA TRP A 29 10.92 -17.24 13.36
C TRP A 29 12.00 -16.27 13.87
N HIS A 30 12.45 -15.32 13.05
CA HIS A 30 13.35 -14.24 13.45
C HIS A 30 12.64 -12.89 13.34
N PRO A 31 11.74 -12.57 14.29
CA PRO A 31 10.99 -11.33 14.28
C PRO A 31 11.95 -10.14 14.35
N VAL A 32 11.83 -9.25 13.38
CA VAL A 32 12.58 -7.98 13.33
C VAL A 32 11.63 -6.90 13.83
N GLU A 33 12.05 -6.18 14.86
CA GLU A 33 11.27 -5.07 15.39
C GLU A 33 11.15 -3.94 14.36
N PRO A 34 9.97 -3.30 14.22
CA PRO A 34 9.80 -2.17 13.32
C PRO A 34 10.69 -1.00 13.77
N THR A 35 11.66 -0.62 12.94
CA THR A 35 12.45 0.59 13.20
C THR A 35 11.69 1.81 12.69
N THR A 36 11.41 2.78 13.55
CA THR A 36 10.82 4.05 13.12
C THR A 36 11.88 4.94 12.47
N ALA A 37 11.72 5.26 11.19
CA ALA A 37 12.58 6.17 10.46
C ALA A 37 12.10 7.63 10.59
N ALA A 38 13.01 8.60 10.39
CA ALA A 38 12.65 10.03 10.38
C ALA A 38 11.62 10.39 9.30
N THR A 39 11.54 9.60 8.22
CA THR A 39 10.61 9.78 7.10
C THR A 39 9.22 9.19 7.35
N ASP A 40 9.04 8.46 8.45
CA ASP A 40 7.76 7.88 8.82
C ASP A 40 6.78 8.96 9.27
N GLY A 41 5.60 8.94 8.67
CA GLY A 41 4.53 9.87 9.00
C GLY A 41 3.90 9.55 10.36
N TYR A 42 3.16 10.53 10.88
CA TYR A 42 2.53 10.45 12.19
C TYR A 42 1.64 9.21 12.35
N PHE A 43 0.84 8.87 11.33
CA PHE A 43 -0.08 7.73 11.42
C PHE A 43 0.64 6.40 11.55
N TYR A 44 1.82 6.26 10.93
CA TYR A 44 2.62 5.05 11.09
C TYR A 44 3.18 4.95 12.51
N ARG A 45 3.73 6.04 13.05
CA ARG A 45 4.25 6.07 14.43
C ARG A 45 3.16 5.76 15.44
N TYR A 46 1.99 6.37 15.27
CA TYR A 46 0.82 6.09 16.10
C TYR A 46 0.39 4.62 16.00
N LEU A 47 0.34 4.05 14.78
CA LEU A 47 0.01 2.64 14.56
C LEU A 47 0.99 1.71 15.28
N ILE A 48 2.31 1.97 15.17
CA ILE A 48 3.32 1.15 15.83
C ILE A 48 3.18 1.25 17.34
N HIS A 49 3.04 2.45 17.90
CA HIS A 49 2.87 2.63 19.34
C HIS A 49 1.59 1.96 19.87
N TRP A 50 0.52 1.94 19.07
CA TRP A 50 -0.71 1.24 19.42
C TRP A 50 -0.57 -0.29 19.40
N ILE A 51 0.28 -0.84 18.52
CA ILE A 51 0.53 -2.29 18.40
C ILE A 51 1.63 -2.77 19.36
N GLU A 52 2.56 -1.89 19.76
CA GLU A 52 3.73 -2.18 20.60
C GLU A 52 3.41 -2.99 21.88
N PRO A 53 2.34 -2.69 22.66
CA PRO A 53 2.01 -3.50 23.84
C PRO A 53 1.68 -4.97 23.51
N ALA A 54 1.06 -5.22 22.36
CA ALA A 54 0.78 -6.58 21.89
C ALA A 54 2.00 -7.22 21.22
N GLY A 55 2.82 -6.41 20.53
CA GLY A 55 4.03 -6.86 19.85
C GLY A 55 5.14 -7.29 20.80
N THR A 56 5.28 -6.64 21.96
CA THR A 56 6.23 -7.05 23.01
C THR A 56 5.85 -8.40 23.63
N ALA A 57 4.54 -8.67 23.78
CA ALA A 57 4.05 -9.98 24.23
C ALA A 57 4.18 -11.06 23.14
N PHE A 58 4.00 -10.70 21.87
CA PHE A 58 4.03 -11.61 20.73
C PHE A 58 4.91 -11.04 19.58
N PRO A 59 6.23 -11.27 19.59
CA PRO A 59 7.15 -10.69 18.61
C PRO A 59 6.82 -11.04 17.15
N TRP A 60 6.18 -12.18 16.90
CA TRP A 60 5.79 -12.62 15.55
C TRP A 60 4.65 -11.79 14.96
N LEU A 61 3.94 -10.98 15.77
CA LEU A 61 2.81 -10.17 15.34
C LEU A 61 3.19 -9.21 14.21
N PHE A 62 4.32 -8.51 14.34
CA PHE A 62 4.80 -7.58 13.31
C PHE A 62 5.11 -8.29 11.99
N SER A 63 5.78 -9.44 12.05
CA SER A 63 6.10 -10.26 10.88
C SER A 63 4.84 -10.82 10.21
N ILE A 64 3.82 -11.20 10.99
CA ILE A 64 2.53 -11.65 10.48
C ILE A 64 1.81 -10.51 9.76
N ILE A 65 1.74 -9.31 10.36
CA ILE A 65 1.12 -8.14 9.73
C ILE A 65 1.83 -7.79 8.43
N ALA A 66 3.17 -7.75 8.43
CA ALA A 66 3.96 -7.51 7.23
C ALA A 66 3.68 -8.55 6.15
N PHE A 67 3.67 -9.84 6.50
CA PHE A 67 3.34 -10.91 5.56
C PHE A 67 1.93 -10.77 4.98
N VAL A 68 0.94 -10.43 5.80
CA VAL A 68 -0.43 -10.20 5.34
C VAL A 68 -0.48 -9.04 4.33
N LEU A 69 0.22 -7.94 4.58
CA LEU A 69 0.31 -6.83 3.62
C LEU A 69 0.95 -7.26 2.29
N ILE A 70 2.08 -7.96 2.34
CA ILE A 70 2.77 -8.50 1.16
C ILE A 70 1.85 -9.45 0.37
N TYR A 71 1.12 -10.31 1.08
CA TYR A 71 0.18 -11.25 0.45
C TYR A 71 -1.00 -10.53 -0.21
N LEU A 72 -1.55 -9.50 0.44
CA LEU A 72 -2.59 -8.64 -0.15
C LEU A 72 -2.08 -7.90 -1.39
N GLN A 73 -0.84 -7.40 -1.35
CA GLN A 73 -0.17 -6.80 -2.51
C GLN A 73 -0.02 -7.81 -3.65
N ALA A 74 0.42 -9.04 -3.37
CA ALA A 74 0.56 -10.10 -4.37
C ALA A 74 -0.79 -10.40 -5.06
N ILE A 75 -1.86 -10.57 -4.29
CA ILE A 75 -3.22 -10.77 -4.83
C ILE A 75 -3.66 -9.56 -5.65
N GLY A 76 -3.45 -8.35 -5.14
CA GLY A 76 -3.81 -7.11 -5.82
C GLY A 76 -3.15 -6.97 -7.19
N ILE A 77 -1.84 -7.24 -7.27
CA ILE A 77 -1.07 -7.25 -8.52
C ILE A 77 -1.56 -8.34 -9.47
N ASN A 78 -1.83 -9.54 -8.96
CA ASN A 78 -2.33 -10.64 -9.77
C ASN A 78 -3.69 -10.33 -10.40
N ASN A 79 -4.60 -9.78 -9.59
CA ASN A 79 -5.91 -9.35 -10.06
C ASN A 79 -5.81 -8.22 -11.08
N LEU A 80 -4.89 -7.27 -10.88
CA LEU A 80 -4.60 -6.22 -11.83
C LEU A 80 -4.14 -6.78 -13.18
N VAL A 81 -3.12 -7.64 -13.16
CA VAL A 81 -2.55 -8.28 -14.36
C VAL A 81 -3.59 -9.10 -15.12
N ASN A 82 -4.38 -9.91 -14.40
CA ASN A 82 -5.42 -10.74 -15.00
C ASN A 82 -6.56 -9.90 -15.58
N ARG A 83 -6.97 -8.83 -14.88
CA ARG A 83 -8.05 -7.94 -15.33
C ARG A 83 -7.66 -7.13 -16.56
N GLN A 84 -6.40 -6.71 -16.65
CA GLN A 84 -5.87 -6.00 -17.81
C GLN A 84 -5.42 -6.95 -18.94
N LYS A 85 -5.60 -8.27 -18.77
CA LYS A 85 -5.24 -9.30 -19.77
C LYS A 85 -3.79 -9.17 -20.25
N MET A 86 -2.86 -8.83 -19.35
CA MET A 86 -1.44 -8.65 -19.71
C MET A 86 -0.74 -9.98 -20.05
N LEU A 87 -1.35 -11.12 -19.69
CA LEU A 87 -0.89 -12.47 -20.06
C LEU A 87 -1.95 -13.18 -20.92
N PRO A 88 -1.55 -14.13 -21.79
CA PRO A 88 -2.47 -14.82 -22.70
C PRO A 88 -3.65 -15.53 -22.02
N LYS A 89 -3.44 -15.98 -20.78
CA LYS A 89 -4.46 -16.64 -19.95
C LYS A 89 -4.32 -16.16 -18.51
N PRO A 90 -5.44 -15.97 -17.78
CA PRO A 90 -5.39 -15.62 -16.38
C PRO A 90 -4.71 -16.74 -15.59
N ASN A 91 -3.77 -16.36 -14.73
CA ASN A 91 -3.00 -17.29 -13.93
C ASN A 91 -2.48 -16.61 -12.65
N TYR A 92 -1.74 -17.34 -11.81
CA TYR A 92 -1.21 -16.85 -10.53
C TYR A 92 0.30 -16.59 -10.56
N LEU A 93 0.92 -16.67 -11.74
CA LEU A 93 2.37 -16.42 -11.88
C LEU A 93 2.77 -15.01 -11.41
N PRO A 94 2.01 -13.93 -11.67
CA PRO A 94 2.35 -12.59 -11.16
C PRO A 94 2.43 -12.55 -9.63
N ALA A 95 1.45 -13.11 -8.93
CA ALA A 95 1.46 -13.16 -7.46
C ALA A 95 2.62 -14.02 -6.93
N MET A 96 2.87 -15.18 -7.55
CA MET A 96 4.00 -16.02 -7.16
C MET A 96 5.35 -15.31 -7.32
N SER A 97 5.54 -14.65 -8.46
CA SER A 97 6.76 -13.88 -8.73
C SER A 97 6.92 -12.74 -7.73
N TYR A 98 5.83 -12.04 -7.40
CA TYR A 98 5.85 -10.99 -6.40
C TYR A 98 6.29 -11.52 -5.03
N LEU A 99 5.66 -12.60 -4.54
CA LEU A 99 6.03 -13.23 -3.26
C LEU A 99 7.47 -13.74 -3.24
N LEU A 100 7.97 -14.24 -4.37
CA LEU A 100 9.35 -14.67 -4.48
C LEU A 100 10.31 -13.48 -4.36
N ILE A 101 10.05 -12.39 -5.09
CA ILE A 101 10.87 -11.18 -5.05
C ILE A 101 10.89 -10.59 -3.62
N THR A 102 9.72 -10.47 -2.98
CA THR A 102 9.66 -9.94 -1.61
C THR A 102 10.35 -10.87 -0.60
N ALA A 103 10.33 -12.18 -0.83
CA ALA A 103 11.08 -13.13 -0.01
C ALA A 103 12.60 -12.97 -0.15
N THR A 104 13.11 -12.41 -1.27
CA THR A 104 14.56 -12.19 -1.45
C THR A 104 15.09 -10.92 -0.78
N LEU A 105 14.27 -9.89 -0.59
CA LEU A 105 14.69 -8.58 -0.08
C LEU A 105 14.35 -8.41 1.42
N PRO A 106 15.33 -8.36 2.34
CA PRO A 106 15.07 -8.26 3.78
C PRO A 106 14.27 -7.06 4.23
N GLU A 107 14.53 -5.91 3.62
CA GLU A 107 13.88 -4.64 3.95
C GLU A 107 12.37 -4.67 3.69
N TRP A 108 11.92 -5.50 2.73
CA TRP A 108 10.50 -5.55 2.33
C TRP A 108 9.67 -6.48 3.21
N ARG A 109 10.31 -7.22 4.13
CA ARG A 109 9.66 -8.19 5.01
C ARG A 109 9.36 -7.64 6.41
N VAL A 110 9.79 -6.41 6.69
CA VAL A 110 9.56 -5.73 7.96
C VAL A 110 8.34 -4.81 7.82
N LEU A 111 7.49 -4.77 8.84
CA LEU A 111 6.41 -3.79 8.89
C LEU A 111 7.04 -2.40 8.90
N SER A 112 6.76 -1.62 7.86
CA SER A 112 7.39 -0.33 7.61
C SER A 112 6.40 0.61 6.92
N ALA A 113 6.60 1.92 7.07
CA ALA A 113 5.77 2.91 6.39
C ALA A 113 5.77 2.74 4.85
N PRO A 114 6.91 2.46 4.18
CA PRO A 114 6.93 2.15 2.75
C PRO A 114 6.10 0.91 2.38
N LEU A 115 6.04 -0.12 3.23
CA LEU A 115 5.24 -1.33 2.96
C LEU A 115 3.73 -1.03 2.98
N ILE A 116 3.27 -0.20 3.94
CA ILE A 116 1.89 0.27 3.97
C ILE A 116 1.60 1.10 2.71
N MET A 117 2.48 2.03 2.38
CA MET A 117 2.37 2.84 1.15
C MET A 117 2.27 1.98 -0.11
N ALA A 118 3.10 0.95 -0.25
CA ALA A 118 3.07 0.02 -1.37
C ALA A 118 1.71 -0.68 -1.50
N THR A 119 1.08 -1.04 -0.37
CA THR A 119 -0.28 -1.62 -0.35
C THR A 119 -1.31 -0.66 -0.96
N PHE A 120 -1.27 0.61 -0.54
CA PHE A 120 -2.14 1.64 -1.12
C PHE A 120 -1.85 1.84 -2.62
N LEU A 121 -0.59 1.84 -3.04
CA LEU A 121 -0.21 2.02 -4.44
C LEU A 121 -0.73 0.91 -5.35
N VAL A 122 -0.67 -0.36 -4.91
CA VAL A 122 -1.25 -1.49 -5.67
C VAL A 122 -2.75 -1.26 -5.88
N TRP A 123 -3.45 -0.81 -4.84
CA TRP A 123 -4.88 -0.51 -4.93
C TRP A 123 -5.16 0.70 -5.84
N ILE A 124 -4.40 1.81 -5.69
CA ILE A 124 -4.51 3.02 -6.51
C ILE A 124 -4.31 2.68 -7.99
N LEU A 125 -3.26 1.91 -8.32
CA LEU A 125 -2.98 1.50 -9.69
C LEU A 125 -4.13 0.66 -10.27
N SER A 126 -4.68 -0.25 -9.48
CA SER A 126 -5.85 -1.03 -9.89
C SER A 126 -7.07 -0.16 -10.20
N GLN A 127 -7.32 0.85 -9.37
CA GLN A 127 -8.43 1.79 -9.55
C GLN A 127 -8.20 2.73 -10.75
N LEU A 128 -6.97 3.19 -10.99
CA LEU A 128 -6.62 3.94 -12.19
C LEU A 128 -6.88 3.12 -13.46
N SER A 129 -6.45 1.84 -13.50
CA SER A 129 -6.71 0.98 -14.64
C SER A 129 -8.18 0.57 -14.80
N ARG A 130 -9.03 0.79 -13.79
CA ARG A 130 -10.50 0.66 -13.92
C ARG A 130 -11.14 1.88 -14.55
N LEU A 131 -10.52 3.04 -14.41
CA LEU A 131 -11.13 4.32 -14.73
C LEU A 131 -11.49 4.45 -16.21
N TYR A 132 -10.69 3.87 -17.11
CA TYR A 132 -10.87 3.96 -18.57
C TYR A 132 -12.34 3.73 -18.99
N ASN A 133 -12.96 2.63 -18.56
CA ASN A 133 -14.31 2.21 -19.00
C ASN A 133 -15.45 2.49 -18.01
N HIS A 134 -15.22 3.25 -16.92
CA HIS A 134 -16.21 3.33 -15.84
C HIS A 134 -17.18 4.53 -15.98
N PRO A 135 -18.51 4.35 -15.87
CA PRO A 135 -19.47 5.47 -15.95
C PRO A 135 -19.30 6.45 -14.78
N ASN A 136 -19.01 5.95 -13.57
CA ASN A 136 -18.81 6.75 -12.36
C ASN A 136 -17.34 7.15 -12.13
N GLY A 137 -16.72 7.86 -13.09
CA GLY A 137 -15.31 8.24 -13.01
C GLY A 137 -14.96 9.11 -11.78
N ARG A 138 -15.80 10.10 -11.47
CA ARG A 138 -15.54 11.07 -10.38
C ARG A 138 -15.35 10.43 -9.00
N SER A 139 -16.21 9.49 -8.62
CA SER A 139 -16.10 8.81 -7.33
C SER A 139 -14.82 7.97 -7.24
N ILE A 140 -14.44 7.28 -8.32
CA ILE A 140 -13.19 6.52 -8.36
C ILE A 140 -11.99 7.46 -8.20
N VAL A 141 -12.00 8.59 -8.91
CA VAL A 141 -10.94 9.60 -8.85
C VAL A 141 -10.81 10.21 -7.44
N PHE A 142 -11.94 10.53 -6.80
CA PHE A 142 -11.94 10.99 -5.41
C PHE A 142 -11.32 9.94 -4.47
N ASN A 143 -11.73 8.68 -4.59
CA ASN A 143 -11.25 7.60 -3.75
C ASN A 143 -9.75 7.32 -3.97
N ILE A 144 -9.25 7.47 -5.21
CA ILE A 144 -7.81 7.40 -5.51
C ILE A 144 -7.07 8.52 -4.79
N GLY A 145 -7.58 9.75 -4.89
CA GLY A 145 -7.01 10.90 -4.19
C GLY A 145 -6.96 10.67 -2.69
N MET A 146 -8.09 10.28 -2.09
CA MET A 146 -8.20 10.00 -0.66
C MET A 146 -7.26 8.89 -0.20
N ALA A 147 -7.18 7.78 -0.94
CA ALA A 147 -6.25 6.71 -0.63
C ALA A 147 -4.79 7.18 -0.65
N LEU A 148 -4.40 7.98 -1.65
CA LEU A 148 -3.06 8.54 -1.71
C LEU A 148 -2.81 9.52 -0.55
N GLY A 149 -3.73 10.43 -0.28
CA GLY A 149 -3.65 11.36 0.86
C GLY A 149 -3.46 10.62 2.18
N THR A 150 -4.27 9.58 2.45
CA THR A 150 -4.12 8.74 3.64
C THR A 150 -2.77 8.05 3.67
N ALA A 151 -2.32 7.49 2.55
CA ALA A 151 -1.03 6.81 2.49
C ALA A 151 0.16 7.75 2.77
N THR A 152 0.06 9.03 2.38
CA THR A 152 1.09 10.04 2.70
C THR A 152 1.18 10.39 4.19
N LEU A 153 0.09 10.17 4.96
CA LEU A 153 0.12 10.31 6.41
C LEU A 153 0.88 9.17 7.09
N PHE A 154 0.98 8.00 6.45
CA PHE A 154 1.84 6.89 6.89
C PHE A 154 3.28 7.10 6.44
N TYR A 155 3.50 7.53 5.19
CA TYR A 155 4.83 7.70 4.60
C TYR A 155 4.93 9.02 3.83
N PHE A 156 5.57 10.03 4.43
CA PHE A 156 5.62 11.39 3.88
C PHE A 156 6.28 11.48 2.49
N PRO A 157 7.42 10.80 2.21
CA PRO A 157 8.00 10.79 0.86
C PRO A 157 7.05 10.22 -0.21
N GLY A 158 5.97 9.55 0.21
CA GLY A 158 4.89 9.10 -0.65
C GLY A 158 4.20 10.22 -1.45
N LEU A 159 4.38 11.50 -1.07
CA LEU A 159 3.89 12.64 -1.86
C LEU A 159 4.42 12.64 -3.30
N ALA A 160 5.59 12.05 -3.57
CA ALA A 160 6.09 11.90 -4.93
C ALA A 160 5.15 11.10 -5.84
N PHE A 161 4.33 10.19 -5.28
CA PHE A 161 3.35 9.41 -6.04
C PHE A 161 2.10 10.20 -6.46
N ILE A 162 2.00 11.48 -6.10
CA ILE A 162 1.05 12.41 -6.74
C ILE A 162 1.30 12.44 -8.25
N LEU A 163 2.57 12.40 -8.68
CA LEU A 163 2.94 12.31 -10.09
C LEU A 163 2.32 11.07 -10.75
N LEU A 164 2.32 9.93 -10.06
CA LEU A 164 1.73 8.69 -10.56
C LEU A 164 0.23 8.86 -10.81
N VAL A 165 -0.50 9.50 -9.89
CA VAL A 165 -1.94 9.76 -10.06
C VAL A 165 -2.18 10.75 -11.21
N VAL A 166 -1.41 11.83 -11.29
CA VAL A 166 -1.47 12.83 -12.37
C VAL A 166 -1.25 12.20 -13.74
N VAL A 167 -0.18 11.41 -13.88
CA VAL A 167 0.14 10.70 -15.13
C VAL A 167 -0.93 9.64 -15.42
N GLY A 168 -1.35 8.87 -14.41
CA GLY A 168 -2.37 7.84 -14.56
C GLY A 168 -3.71 8.39 -15.03
N LEU A 169 -4.17 9.51 -14.47
CA LEU A 169 -5.38 10.20 -14.92
C LEU A 169 -5.23 10.74 -16.35
N SER A 170 -4.07 11.33 -16.67
CA SER A 170 -3.80 11.88 -18.00
C SER A 170 -3.79 10.82 -19.11
N ILE A 171 -3.31 9.62 -18.81
CA ILE A 171 -3.27 8.49 -19.77
C ILE A 171 -4.65 7.85 -19.90
N THR A 172 -5.37 7.68 -18.79
CA THR A 172 -6.61 6.90 -18.78
C THR A 172 -7.80 7.65 -19.34
N ARG A 173 -7.82 8.99 -19.27
CA ARG A 173 -8.95 9.80 -19.74
C ARG A 173 -8.51 11.16 -20.28
N PRO A 174 -9.28 11.74 -21.22
CA PRO A 174 -9.07 13.12 -21.63
C PRO A 174 -9.25 14.07 -20.44
N PHE A 175 -8.50 15.17 -20.45
CA PHE A 175 -8.49 16.15 -19.38
C PHE A 175 -9.90 16.72 -19.12
N LYS A 176 -10.39 16.56 -17.89
CA LYS A 176 -11.64 17.14 -17.42
C LYS A 176 -11.41 17.82 -16.09
N LEU A 177 -11.42 19.15 -16.06
CA LEU A 177 -11.11 19.94 -14.86
C LEU A 177 -11.85 19.45 -13.59
N THR A 178 -13.12 19.07 -13.73
CA THR A 178 -13.91 18.53 -12.61
C THR A 178 -13.30 17.26 -11.98
N GLU A 179 -12.75 16.34 -12.78
CA GLU A 179 -12.11 15.12 -12.26
C GLU A 179 -10.78 15.44 -11.56
N TRP A 180 -10.01 16.38 -12.10
CA TRP A 180 -8.74 16.82 -11.50
C TRP A 180 -8.97 17.50 -10.15
N ILE A 181 -9.91 18.44 -10.08
CA ILE A 181 -10.29 19.07 -8.81
C ILE A 181 -10.77 18.01 -7.81
N THR A 182 -11.56 17.03 -8.27
CA THR A 182 -12.03 15.93 -7.41
C THR A 182 -10.87 15.07 -6.87
N ALA A 183 -9.84 14.80 -7.68
CA ALA A 183 -8.64 14.08 -7.25
C ALA A 183 -7.89 14.84 -6.15
N PHE A 184 -7.68 16.14 -6.36
CA PHE A 184 -7.02 17.03 -5.40
C PHE A 184 -7.81 17.15 -4.09
N LEU A 185 -9.14 17.34 -4.17
CA LEU A 185 -10.00 17.36 -3.00
C LEU A 185 -9.96 16.03 -2.24
N GLY A 186 -9.97 14.90 -2.94
CA GLY A 186 -9.79 13.59 -2.33
C GLY A 186 -8.47 13.49 -1.58
N MET A 187 -7.38 13.94 -2.19
CA MET A 187 -6.04 13.92 -1.59
C MET A 187 -5.88 14.81 -0.36
N LEU A 188 -6.51 15.99 -0.37
CA LEU A 188 -6.48 16.90 0.77
C LEU A 188 -7.41 16.46 1.90
N ALA A 189 -8.45 15.68 1.61
CA ALA A 189 -9.46 15.30 2.61
C ALA A 189 -8.87 14.60 3.85
N PRO A 190 -7.98 13.59 3.75
CA PRO A 190 -7.35 12.98 4.92
C PRO A 190 -6.58 13.98 5.80
N ALA A 191 -5.81 14.88 5.18
CA ALA A 191 -5.07 15.90 5.91
C ALA A 191 -6.02 16.92 6.58
N TYR A 192 -7.10 17.30 5.89
CA TYR A 192 -8.13 18.19 6.44
C TYR A 192 -8.82 17.56 7.65
N PHE A 193 -9.26 16.30 7.56
CA PHE A 193 -9.90 15.61 8.68
C PHE A 193 -8.96 15.43 9.87
N TYR A 194 -7.69 15.14 9.60
CA TYR A 194 -6.67 15.06 10.65
C TYR A 194 -6.44 16.41 11.34
N ALA A 195 -6.32 17.50 10.58
CA ALA A 195 -6.19 18.85 11.13
C ALA A 195 -7.43 19.26 11.94
N ALA A 196 -8.63 18.92 11.45
CA ALA A 196 -9.88 19.17 12.18
C ALA A 196 -9.93 18.38 13.50
N TRP A 197 -9.46 17.13 13.51
CA TRP A 197 -9.35 16.34 14.73
C TRP A 197 -8.42 17.01 15.75
N ILE A 198 -7.20 17.37 15.34
CA ILE A 198 -6.23 18.07 16.21
C ILE A 198 -6.85 19.35 16.79
N PHE A 199 -7.57 20.10 15.95
CA PHE A 199 -8.25 21.33 16.36
C PHE A 199 -9.32 21.09 17.42
N LEU A 200 -10.12 20.05 17.26
CA LEU A 200 -11.17 19.71 18.22
C LEU A 200 -10.62 19.12 19.52
N THR A 201 -9.42 18.55 19.51
CA THR A 201 -8.76 17.97 20.69
C THR A 201 -7.78 18.91 21.39
N ASP A 202 -7.65 20.16 20.92
CA ASP A 202 -6.68 21.16 21.41
C ASP A 202 -5.21 20.66 21.42
N GLN A 203 -4.86 19.72 20.55
CA GLN A 203 -3.51 19.11 20.46
C GLN A 203 -2.56 19.88 19.53
N TRP A 204 -2.87 21.15 19.22
CA TRP A 204 -2.08 21.97 18.27
C TRP A 204 -0.62 22.14 18.68
N GLN A 205 -0.31 22.10 19.98
CA GLN A 205 1.04 22.29 20.49
C GLN A 205 1.96 21.09 20.21
N ASP A 206 1.40 19.89 20.03
CA ASP A 206 2.14 18.65 19.76
C ASP A 206 2.29 18.34 18.26
N PHE A 207 1.80 19.23 17.39
CA PHE A 207 1.86 19.05 15.95
C PHE A 207 3.22 19.42 15.37
N GLU A 208 4.08 18.42 15.20
CA GLU A 208 5.31 18.55 14.40
C GLU A 208 5.02 18.22 12.94
N LEU A 209 5.32 19.15 12.03
CA LEU A 209 5.33 18.84 10.59
C LEU A 209 6.42 17.79 10.32
N PRO A 210 6.12 16.71 9.58
CA PRO A 210 7.13 15.74 9.19
C PRO A 210 8.21 16.44 8.35
N SER A 211 9.35 16.72 8.97
CA SER A 211 10.44 17.43 8.33
C SER A 211 11.22 16.48 7.42
N VAL A 212 11.38 16.85 6.14
CA VAL A 212 12.31 16.18 5.24
C VAL A 212 13.71 16.63 5.63
N ARG A 213 14.31 15.98 6.62
CA ARG A 213 15.74 16.15 6.90
C ARG A 213 16.51 15.32 5.88
N PHE A 214 17.06 15.98 4.87
CA PHE A 214 18.09 15.37 4.03
C PHE A 214 19.27 15.03 4.95
N VAL A 215 19.49 13.74 5.18
CA VAL A 215 20.70 13.27 5.86
C VAL A 215 21.87 13.62 4.94
N SER A 216 22.55 14.73 5.23
CA SER A 216 23.88 14.96 4.67
C SER A 216 24.81 13.94 5.31
N SER A 217 25.28 12.99 4.50
CA SER A 217 26.36 12.06 4.81
C SER A 217 27.58 12.75 5.39
#